data_AF-A0AAW0B8R3-F1
#
_entry.id   AF-A0AAW0B8R3-F1
#
_cell.length_a   1.000
_cell.length_b   1.000
_cell.length_c   1.000
_cell.angle_alpha   90.00
_cell.angle_beta   90.00
_cell.angle_gamma   90.00
#
_symmetry.space_group_name_H-M   'P 1'
#
loop_
_entity.id
_entity.type
_entity.pdbx_description
1 polymer ?
#
loop_
_entity_poly.entity_id
_entity_poly.type
_entity_poly.pdbx_seq_one_letter_code
_entity_poly.pdbx_strand_id
1 'polypeptide(L)'
;MSTWTSQSQVQQIAKALDDTKVTTSDFVITLLERDSLQQHPCTVDLVENAGRIMDAFFRNLVPESSAYTWARKSIQTRKAKAIKILTANEAKTSR
;
A
#
# COMPACT_ATOMS: atom_id res chain seq x y z
N MET A 1 5.66 5.15 31.95
CA MET A 1 5.35 4.29 30.79
C MET A 1 5.24 5.19 29.58
N SER A 2 6.23 5.16 28.67
CA SER A 2 6.23 6.03 27.49
C SER A 2 5.16 5.55 26.50
N THR A 3 4.18 6.38 26.20
CA THR A 3 3.18 6.14 25.17
C THR A 3 3.82 6.36 23.80
N TRP A 4 4.31 5.29 23.19
CA TRP A 4 4.82 5.32 21.83
C TRP A 4 3.67 5.58 20.86
N THR A 5 3.83 6.55 19.97
CA THR A 5 2.91 6.76 18.84
C THR A 5 3.27 5.75 17.75
N SER A 6 2.31 5.35 16.89
CA SER A 6 2.60 4.38 15.81
C SER A 6 3.75 4.86 14.91
N GLN A 7 3.88 6.18 14.74
CA GLN A 7 4.95 6.79 13.97
C GLN A 7 6.34 6.63 14.60
N SER A 8 6.46 6.71 15.93
CA SER A 8 7.75 6.48 16.60
C SER A 8 8.17 5.01 16.57
N GLN A 9 7.21 4.09 16.60
CA GLN A 9 7.48 2.65 16.46
C GLN A 9 7.98 2.30 15.06
N VAL A 10 7.35 2.84 14.02
CA VAL A 10 7.77 2.62 12.61
C VAL A 10 9.19 3.15 12.38
N GLN A 11 9.53 4.32 12.93
CA GLN A 11 10.88 4.88 12.82
C GLN A 11 11.94 4.01 13.51
N GLN A 12 11.62 3.42 14.66
CA GLN A 12 12.56 2.53 15.35
C GLN A 12 12.75 1.20 14.62
N ILE A 13 11.69 0.62 14.07
CA ILE A 13 11.79 -0.59 13.25
C ILE A 13 12.62 -0.30 12.00
N ALA A 14 12.34 0.81 11.29
CA ALA A 14 13.10 1.21 10.11
C ALA A 14 14.59 1.39 10.43
N LYS A 15 14.91 2.05 11.55
CA LYS A 15 16.29 2.21 12.01
C LYS A 15 16.96 0.87 12.34
N ALA A 16 16.27 -0.02 13.06
CA ALA A 16 16.82 -1.33 13.42
C ALA A 16 17.08 -2.21 12.18
N LEU A 17 16.22 -2.12 11.16
CA LEU A 17 16.41 -2.82 9.89
C LEU A 17 17.62 -2.28 9.12
N ASP A 18 17.79 -0.95 9.09
CA ASP A 18 18.94 -0.30 8.46
C ASP A 18 20.26 -0.67 9.17
N ASP A 19 20.28 -0.59 10.50
CA ASP A 19 21.43 -0.95 11.34
C ASP A 19 21.85 -2.43 11.16
N THR A 20 20.88 -3.32 10.88
CA THR A 20 21.11 -4.76 10.70
C THR A 20 21.30 -5.18 9.25
N LYS A 21 21.17 -4.26 8.28
CA LYS A 21 21.14 -4.55 6.84
C LYS A 21 20.09 -5.59 6.44
N VAL A 22 19.03 -5.71 7.23
CA VAL A 22 17.92 -6.62 6.98
C VAL A 22 16.87 -5.85 6.21
N THR A 23 16.42 -6.38 5.08
CA THR A 23 15.33 -5.72 4.36
C THR A 23 14.02 -5.90 5.12
N THR A 24 13.07 -4.98 4.94
CA THR A 24 11.71 -5.15 5.49
C THR A 24 11.08 -6.47 5.07
N SER A 25 11.38 -6.93 3.85
CA SER A 25 10.92 -8.23 3.34
C SER A 25 11.49 -9.40 4.15
N ASP A 26 12.79 -9.39 4.45
CA ASP A 26 13.44 -10.45 5.24
C ASP A 26 12.89 -10.50 6.68
N PHE A 27 12.62 -9.33 7.26
CA PHE A 27 11.99 -9.23 8.57
C PHE A 27 10.57 -9.82 8.59
N VAL A 28 9.76 -9.49 7.58
CA VAL A 28 8.42 -10.05 7.43
C VAL A 28 8.47 -11.57 7.21
N ILE A 29 9.36 -12.06 6.35
CA ILE A 29 9.56 -13.50 6.14
C ILE A 29 9.93 -14.19 7.45
N THR A 30 10.85 -13.61 8.23
CA THR A 30 11.25 -14.15 9.54
C THR A 30 10.08 -14.25 10.54
N LEU A 31 9.18 -13.26 10.55
CA LEU A 31 7.99 -13.27 11.40
C LEU A 31 7.02 -14.40 11.02
N LEU A 32 6.91 -14.70 9.73
CA LEU A 32 6.00 -15.71 9.19
C LEU A 32 6.57 -17.13 9.29
N GLU A 33 7.88 -17.30 9.11
CA GLU A 33 8.55 -18.62 9.10
C GLU A 33 8.83 -19.16 10.50
N ARG A 34 8.96 -18.29 11.51
CA ARG A 34 9.20 -18.73 12.88
C ARG A 34 7.88 -19.06 13.58
N ASP A 35 7.63 -20.35 13.82
CA ASP A 35 6.44 -20.84 14.52
C ASP A 35 6.14 -20.10 15.84
N SER A 36 7.20 -19.75 16.59
CA SER A 36 7.08 -19.00 17.84
C SER A 36 6.58 -17.56 17.68
N LEU A 37 6.68 -17.00 16.47
CA LEU A 37 6.28 -15.64 16.14
C LEU A 37 4.99 -15.58 15.32
N GLN A 38 4.51 -16.71 14.79
CA GLN A 38 3.26 -16.75 14.01
C GLN A 38 2.04 -16.28 14.81
N GLN A 39 1.99 -16.62 16.10
CA GLN A 39 0.89 -16.23 17.00
C GLN A 39 1.11 -14.85 17.64
N HIS A 40 2.22 -14.17 17.33
CA HIS A 40 2.48 -12.85 17.87
C HIS A 40 1.45 -11.85 17.30
N PRO A 41 0.88 -10.93 18.10
CA PRO A 41 -0.16 -10.01 17.63
C PRO A 41 0.22 -9.21 16.38
N CYS A 42 1.49 -8.80 16.26
CA CYS A 42 1.98 -8.10 15.06
C CYS A 42 1.97 -8.98 13.79
N THR A 43 2.27 -10.27 13.93
CA THR A 43 2.26 -11.20 12.79
C THR A 43 0.82 -11.48 12.35
N VAL A 44 -0.09 -11.65 13.31
CA VAL A 44 -1.53 -11.83 13.03
C VAL A 44 -2.11 -10.59 12.33
N ASP A 45 -1.86 -9.38 12.86
CA ASP A 45 -2.32 -8.13 12.24
C ASP A 45 -1.74 -7.93 10.83
N LEU A 46 -0.47 -8.30 10.61
CA LEU A 46 0.16 -8.28 9.30
C LEU A 46 -0.55 -9.21 8.31
N VAL A 47 -0.81 -10.47 8.70
CA VAL A 47 -1.50 -11.47 7.87
C VAL A 47 -2.93 -11.02 7.56
N GLU A 48 -3.67 -10.53 8.55
CA GLU A 48 -5.03 -10.04 8.34
C GLU A 48 -5.08 -8.85 7.37
N ASN A 49 -4.20 -7.86 7.56
CA ASN A 49 -4.17 -6.69 6.70
C ASN A 49 -3.70 -7.04 5.27
N ALA A 50 -2.73 -7.95 5.13
CA ALA A 50 -2.34 -8.47 3.82
C ALA A 50 -3.51 -9.16 3.12
N GLY A 51 -4.27 -9.99 3.85
CA GLY A 51 -5.50 -10.63 3.35
C GLY A 51 -6.54 -9.60 2.89
N ARG A 52 -6.81 -8.56 3.69
CA ARG A 52 -7.74 -7.48 3.33
C ARG A 52 -7.31 -6.73 2.07
N ILE A 53 -6.01 -6.48 1.91
CA ILE A 53 -5.45 -5.84 0.71
C ILE A 53 -5.64 -6.73 -0.51
N MET A 54 -5.31 -8.02 -0.40
CA MET A 54 -5.49 -8.99 -1.49
C MET A 54 -6.97 -9.13 -1.88
N ASP A 55 -7.87 -9.20 -0.90
CA ASP A 55 -9.31 -9.22 -1.15
C ASP A 55 -9.79 -7.94 -1.82
N ALA A 56 -9.31 -6.77 -1.38
CA ALA A 56 -9.63 -5.50 -2.01
C ALA A 56 -9.11 -5.47 -3.46
N PHE A 57 -7.92 -6.00 -3.70
CA PHE A 57 -7.36 -6.14 -5.05
C PHE A 57 -8.22 -7.06 -5.91
N PHE A 58 -8.58 -8.25 -5.45
CA PHE A 58 -9.43 -9.18 -6.19
C PHE A 58 -10.84 -8.65 -6.44
N ARG A 59 -11.46 -7.98 -5.46
CA ARG A 59 -12.79 -7.35 -5.62
C ARG A 59 -12.80 -6.22 -6.64
N ASN A 60 -11.71 -5.48 -6.75
CA ASN A 60 -11.55 -4.38 -7.72
C ASN A 60 -10.78 -4.81 -8.96
N LEU A 61 -10.48 -6.11 -9.09
CA LEU A 61 -9.87 -6.66 -10.28
C LEU A 61 -10.92 -6.59 -11.37
N VAL A 62 -10.85 -5.54 -12.18
CA VAL A 62 -11.65 -5.50 -13.41
C VAL A 62 -11.11 -6.63 -14.27
N PRO A 63 -11.94 -7.61 -14.67
CA PRO A 63 -11.53 -8.63 -15.60
C PRO A 63 -11.34 -7.96 -16.97
N GLU A 64 -10.18 -7.36 -17.16
CA GLU A 64 -9.73 -6.83 -18.43
C GLU A 64 -9.08 -7.99 -19.19
N SER A 65 -9.46 -8.16 -20.45
CA SER A 65 -8.96 -9.24 -21.31
C SER A 65 -7.43 -9.20 -21.50
N SER A 66 -6.77 -8.10 -21.16
CA SER A 66 -5.31 -8.01 -21.05
C SER A 66 -4.87 -6.87 -20.12
N ALA A 67 -3.66 -7.00 -19.55
CA ALA A 67 -3.00 -5.94 -18.79
C ALA A 67 -2.82 -4.64 -19.61
N TYR A 68 -2.65 -4.76 -20.93
CA TYR A 68 -2.57 -3.62 -21.85
C TYR A 68 -3.90 -2.85 -21.90
N THR A 69 -5.03 -3.56 -21.97
CA THR A 69 -6.36 -2.94 -21.99
C THR A 69 -6.66 -2.21 -20.67
N TRP A 70 -6.31 -2.82 -19.54
CA TRP A 70 -6.39 -2.18 -18.21
C TRP A 70 -5.54 -0.91 -18.12
N ALA A 71 -4.27 -0.97 -18.54
CA ALA A 71 -3.35 0.17 -18.48
C ALA A 71 -3.82 1.31 -19.38
N ARG A 72 -4.30 0.99 -20.59
CA ARG A 72 -4.87 1.95 -21.52
C ARG A 72 -6.08 2.66 -20.94
N LYS A 73 -7.04 1.92 -20.34
CA LYS A 73 -8.21 2.53 -19.68
C LYS A 73 -7.81 3.41 -18.51
N SER A 74 -6.90 2.94 -17.65
CA SER A 74 -6.42 3.72 -16.49
C SER A 74 -5.77 5.04 -16.91
N ILE A 75 -4.96 5.03 -17.99
CA ILE A 75 -4.36 6.25 -18.56
C ILE A 75 -5.44 7.17 -19.15
N GLN A 76 -6.39 6.61 -19.90
CA GLN A 76 -7.50 7.39 -20.47
C GLN A 76 -8.36 8.05 -19.37
N THR A 77 -8.69 7.33 -18.30
CA THR A 77 -9.44 7.87 -17.15
C THR A 77 -8.67 8.98 -16.44
N ARG A 78 -7.36 8.80 -16.20
CA ARG A 78 -6.52 9.85 -15.60
C ARG A 78 -6.42 11.08 -16.50
N LYS A 79 -6.23 10.91 -17.81
CA LYS A 79 -6.20 12.00 -18.78
C LYS A 79 -7.55 12.72 -18.86
N ALA A 80 -8.66 12.00 -18.89
CA ALA A 80 -10.00 12.59 -18.88
C ALA A 80 -10.25 13.41 -17.60
N LYS A 81 -9.79 12.91 -16.45
CA LYS A 81 -9.87 13.64 -15.17
C LYS A 81 -9.01 14.90 -15.17
N ALA A 82 -7.79 14.82 -15.71
CA ALA A 82 -6.90 15.96 -15.87
C ALA A 82 -7.46 17.03 -16.81
N ILE A 83 -8.00 16.64 -17.97
CA ILE A 83 -8.67 17.54 -18.91
C ILE A 83 -9.86 18.23 -18.23
N LYS A 84 -10.70 17.48 -17.52
CA LYS A 84 -11.86 18.04 -16.80
C LYS A 84 -11.46 19.06 -15.72
N ILE A 85 -10.32 18.85 -15.05
CA ILE A 85 -9.76 19.79 -14.08
C ILE A 85 -9.23 21.05 -14.79
N LEU A 86 -8.51 20.89 -15.90
CA LEU A 86 -7.98 22.02 -16.69
C LEU A 86 -9.12 22.90 -17.23
N THR A 87 -10.15 22.30 -17.83
CA THR A 87 -11.32 23.04 -18.35
C THR A 87 -12.12 23.73 -17.24
N ALA A 88 -12.24 23.09 -16.07
CA ALA A 88 -12.91 23.70 -14.92
C ALA A 88 -12.10 24.87 -14.32
N ASN A 89 -10.77 24.84 -14.45
CA ASN A 89 -9.91 25.94 -14.02
C ASN A 89 -9.95 27.09 -15.02
N GLU A 90 -9.90 26.82 -16.34
CA GLU A 90 -10.06 27.85 -17.39
C GLU A 90 -11.39 28.61 -17.25
N ALA A 91 -12.49 27.91 -16.97
CA ALA A 91 -13.80 28.53 -16.75
C ALA A 91 -13.87 29.44 -15.51
N LYS A 92 -12.96 29.26 -14.54
CA LYS A 92 -12.87 30.11 -13.34
C LYS A 92 -11.99 31.34 -13.55
N THR A 93 -10.96 31.26 -14.40
CA THR A 93 -10.06 32.39 -14.69
C THR A 93 -10.62 33.36 -15.73
N SER A 94 -11.67 32.98 -16.46
CA SER A 94 -12.38 33.85 -17.43
C SER A 94 -13.58 34.61 -16.86
N ARG A 95 -13.74 34.66 -15.52
CA ARG A 95 -14.69 35.51 -14.80
C ARG A 95 -13.95 36.57 -14.01
#